data_AF-A0A833RR99-F1
#
_entry.id   AF-A0A833RR99-F1
#
_cell.length_a   1.000
_cell.length_b   1.000
_cell.length_c   1.000
_cell.angle_alpha   90.00
_cell.angle_beta   90.00
_cell.angle_gamma   90.00
#
_symmetry.space_group_name_H-M   'P 1'
#
loop_
_entity.id
_entity.type
_entity.pdbx_description
1 polymer ?
#
loop_
_entity_poly.entity_id
_entity_poly.type
_entity_poly.pdbx_seq_one_letter_code
_entity_poly.pdbx_strand_id
1 'polypeptide(L)'
;MLDSLSTEVQDGSVPEVAEQLMIMHEECLEGKYESIQKLKQLPPRTNAVSQSKQVVNDDDDESSDEEDSDSDSMEMEATQEMDVDPVKTSTKPGPDPDGWTVVANKRNRGRRSN
;
A
#
# COMPACT_ATOMS: atom_id res chain seq x y z
N MET A 1 3.26 1.65 19.76
CA MET A 1 3.30 0.79 18.56
C MET A 1 2.04 -0.06 18.45
N LEU A 2 1.64 -0.78 19.52
CA LEU A 2 0.32 -1.42 19.57
C LEU A 2 -0.83 -0.38 19.61
N ASP A 3 -0.61 0.80 20.20
CA ASP A 3 -1.67 1.82 20.28
C ASP A 3 -2.07 2.42 18.92
N SER A 4 -1.20 2.29 17.90
CA SER A 4 -1.45 2.77 16.54
C SER A 4 -1.96 1.68 15.61
N LEU A 5 -1.68 0.42 15.97
CA LEU A 5 -2.06 -0.77 15.23
C LEU A 5 -3.12 -1.45 16.07
N SER A 6 -4.42 -1.16 15.86
CA SER A 6 -5.56 -1.64 16.66
C SER A 6 -5.63 -3.18 16.75
N THR A 7 -4.68 -3.80 17.42
CA THR A 7 -4.30 -5.21 17.36
C THR A 7 -3.83 -5.59 18.76
N GLU A 8 -4.47 -6.61 19.33
CA GLU A 8 -4.04 -7.24 20.57
C GLU A 8 -3.16 -8.44 20.25
N VAL A 9 -2.05 -8.58 20.99
CA VAL A 9 -1.12 -9.71 20.84
C VAL A 9 -1.06 -10.44 22.18
N GLN A 10 -1.82 -11.53 22.31
CA GLN A 10 -2.00 -12.29 23.55
C GLN A 10 -1.63 -13.78 23.40
N ASP A 11 -0.84 -14.09 22.38
CA ASP A 11 -0.31 -15.42 22.08
C ASP A 11 1.06 -15.70 22.74
N GLY A 12 1.61 -14.71 23.45
CA GLY A 12 2.93 -14.83 24.08
C GLY A 12 4.10 -14.61 23.11
N SER A 13 3.87 -14.18 21.88
CA SER A 13 4.93 -13.90 20.90
C SER A 13 5.83 -12.72 21.32
N VAL A 14 5.27 -11.72 22.01
CA VAL A 14 6.02 -10.53 22.47
C VAL A 14 7.20 -10.89 23.38
N PRO A 15 7.02 -11.64 24.49
CA PRO A 15 8.14 -12.00 25.35
C PRO A 15 9.17 -12.90 24.65
N GLU A 16 8.74 -13.82 23.77
CA GLU A 16 9.64 -14.69 23.01
C GLU A 16 10.58 -13.88 22.09
N VAL A 17 10.02 -12.92 21.33
CA VAL A 17 10.81 -12.06 20.45
C VAL A 17 11.74 -11.15 21.26
N ALA A 18 11.28 -10.64 22.41
CA ALA A 18 12.10 -9.81 23.29
C ALA A 18 13.30 -10.58 23.84
N GLU A 19 13.11 -11.82 24.29
CA GLU A 19 14.19 -12.69 24.77
C GLU A 19 15.22 -12.96 23.68
N GLN A 20 14.77 -13.32 22.48
CA GLN A 20 15.66 -13.58 21.36
C GLN A 20 16.50 -12.36 20.98
N LEU A 21 15.92 -11.16 21.04
CA LEU A 21 16.64 -9.90 20.81
C LEU A 21 17.69 -9.62 21.89
N MET A 22 17.39 -9.92 23.15
CA MET A 22 18.35 -9.77 24.25
C MET A 22 19.56 -10.69 24.08
N ILE A 23 19.32 -11.96 23.74
CA ILE A 23 20.39 -12.93 23.46
C ILE A 23 21.28 -12.44 22.31
N MET A 24 20.67 -12.00 21.21
CA MET A 24 21.43 -11.48 20.07
C MET A 24 22.25 -10.24 20.42
N HIS A 25 21.75 -9.38 21.31
CA HIS A 25 22.48 -8.21 21.79
C HIS A 25 23.73 -8.63 22.59
N GLU A 26 23.62 -9.63 23.46
CA GLU A 26 24.76 -10.17 24.21
C GLU A 26 25.81 -10.80 23.29
N GLU A 27 25.37 -11.62 22.32
CA GLU A 27 26.26 -12.22 21.31
C GLU A 27 27.04 -11.15 20.54
N CYS A 28 26.39 -10.03 20.20
CA CYS A 28 27.04 -8.90 19.52
C CYS A 28 28.14 -8.24 20.38
N LEU A 29 27.94 -8.16 21.71
CA LEU A 29 28.97 -7.65 22.62
C LEU A 29 30.16 -8.60 22.73
N GLU A 30 29.91 -9.92 22.63
CA GLU A 30 30.95 -10.94 22.59
C GLU A 30 31.65 -11.06 21.22
N GLY A 31 31.16 -10.34 20.20
CA GLY A 31 31.67 -10.39 18.83
C GLY A 31 31.22 -11.64 18.03
N LYS A 32 30.19 -12.34 18.51
CA LYS A 32 29.57 -13.48 17.83
C LYS A 32 28.36 -12.98 17.02
N TYR A 33 28.39 -13.18 15.71
CA TYR A 33 27.35 -12.67 14.81
C TYR A 33 26.58 -13.77 14.06
N GLU A 34 26.68 -15.02 14.52
CA GLU A 34 26.07 -16.16 13.84
C GLU A 34 24.54 -16.04 13.74
N SER A 35 23.88 -15.56 14.79
CA SER A 35 22.43 -15.32 14.84
C SER A 35 21.99 -14.28 13.80
N ILE A 36 22.71 -13.17 13.69
CA ILE A 36 22.47 -12.14 12.66
C ILE A 36 22.74 -12.68 11.26
N GLN A 37 23.80 -13.45 11.07
CA GLN A 37 24.10 -14.07 9.77
C GLN A 37 23.01 -15.04 9.35
N LYS A 38 22.51 -15.87 10.26
CA LYS A 38 21.37 -16.75 10.01
C LYS A 38 20.13 -15.94 9.60
N LEU A 39 19.80 -14.87 10.32
CA LEU A 39 18.69 -13.96 9.98
C LEU A 39 18.84 -13.32 8.59
N LYS A 40 20.05 -12.94 8.20
CA LYS A 40 20.34 -12.38 6.86
C LYS A 40 20.22 -13.42 5.74
N GLN A 41 20.57 -14.68 6.01
CA GLN A 41 20.50 -15.76 5.03
C GLN A 41 19.09 -16.32 4.86
N LEU A 42 18.22 -16.13 5.85
CA LEU A 42 16.82 -16.49 5.71
C LEU A 42 16.19 -15.64 4.61
N PRO A 43 15.61 -16.25 3.55
CA PRO A 43 14.87 -15.50 2.57
C PRO A 43 13.74 -14.74 3.28
N PRO A 44 13.39 -13.52 2.84
CA PRO A 44 12.26 -12.81 3.42
C PRO A 44 11.05 -13.74 3.37
N ARG A 45 10.54 -14.12 4.56
CA ARG A 45 9.35 -14.95 4.68
C ARG A 45 8.25 -14.24 3.89
N THR A 46 7.83 -14.90 2.83
CA THR A 46 7.04 -14.33 1.73
C THR A 46 5.82 -13.56 2.24
N ASN A 47 5.57 -12.41 1.61
CA ASN A 47 4.41 -11.48 1.68
C ASN A 47 4.75 -10.04 2.06
N ALA A 48 6.03 -9.63 2.01
CA ALA A 48 6.30 -8.24 1.66
C ALA A 48 5.79 -8.05 0.22
N VAL A 49 4.53 -7.59 0.07
CA VAL A 49 4.04 -7.05 -1.19
C VAL A 49 5.10 -6.05 -1.63
N SER A 50 5.83 -6.37 -2.69
CA SER A 50 6.90 -5.52 -3.20
C SER A 50 6.25 -4.17 -3.53
N GLN A 51 6.51 -3.15 -2.71
CA GLN A 51 5.84 -1.84 -2.80
C GLN A 51 6.23 -1.06 -4.06
N SER A 52 7.14 -1.59 -4.88
CA SER A 52 7.58 -0.93 -6.11
C SER A 52 7.43 -1.87 -7.30
N LYS A 53 6.31 -1.73 -8.01
CA LYS A 53 6.28 -2.07 -9.44
C LYS A 53 6.84 -0.86 -10.18
N GLN A 54 8.16 -0.79 -10.34
CA GLN A 54 8.80 0.24 -11.15
C GLN A 54 8.34 0.04 -12.60
N VAL A 55 7.60 0.99 -13.13
CA VAL A 55 7.30 1.06 -14.56
C VAL A 55 8.57 1.60 -15.22
N VAL A 56 9.40 0.71 -15.75
CA VAL A 56 10.48 1.13 -16.65
C VAL A 56 9.79 1.50 -17.95
N ASN A 57 9.61 2.81 -18.20
CA ASN A 57 9.51 3.28 -19.57
C ASN A 57 10.95 3.20 -20.10
N ASP A 58 11.18 2.28 -21.04
CA ASP A 58 12.31 2.38 -21.96
C ASP A 58 12.07 3.61 -22.84
N ASP A 59 12.37 4.80 -22.31
CA ASP A 59 12.69 5.95 -23.15
C ASP A 59 14.01 6.51 -22.65
N ASP A 60 15.03 6.16 -23.41
CA ASP A 60 16.43 6.49 -23.21
C ASP A 60 16.61 7.96 -23.63
N ASP A 61 16.51 8.91 -22.69
CA ASP A 61 16.95 10.28 -22.92
C ASP A 61 17.63 10.87 -21.68
N GLU A 62 18.96 10.84 -21.74
CA GLU A 62 19.91 11.53 -20.87
C GLU A 62 19.75 13.06 -21.00
N SER A 63 19.43 13.76 -19.91
CA SER A 63 19.88 15.14 -19.64
C SER A 63 19.44 15.56 -18.23
N SER A 64 20.35 15.60 -17.27
CA SER A 64 21.10 16.79 -16.83
C SER A 64 20.23 17.86 -16.14
N ASP A 65 20.32 17.85 -14.81
CA ASP A 65 20.79 18.94 -13.94
C ASP A 65 19.96 20.24 -13.79
N GLU A 66 20.16 20.84 -12.61
CA GLU A 66 19.98 22.26 -12.24
C GLU A 66 18.61 22.73 -11.66
N GLU A 67 18.68 23.01 -10.35
CA GLU A 67 18.17 24.16 -9.57
C GLU A 67 16.65 24.52 -9.43
N ASP A 68 16.23 24.53 -8.16
CA ASP A 68 15.48 25.57 -7.40
C ASP A 68 14.46 26.51 -8.08
N SER A 69 13.26 26.61 -7.50
CA SER A 69 12.63 27.90 -7.10
C SER A 69 11.24 27.67 -6.50
N ASP A 70 11.09 28.14 -5.27
CA ASP A 70 9.83 28.58 -4.64
C ASP A 70 8.88 29.30 -5.62
N SER A 71 7.57 29.03 -5.54
CA SER A 71 6.52 30.07 -5.60
C SER A 71 5.18 29.51 -5.14
N ASP A 72 4.80 29.96 -3.95
CA ASP A 72 3.43 30.06 -3.44
C ASP A 72 2.45 30.57 -4.52
N SER A 73 1.28 29.92 -4.64
CA SER A 73 0.07 30.57 -5.15
C SER A 73 -1.17 29.77 -4.72
N MET A 74 -1.79 30.20 -3.62
CA MET A 74 -3.17 29.86 -3.31
C MET A 74 -4.09 30.67 -4.23
N GLU A 75 -4.83 30.01 -5.12
CA GLU A 75 -5.96 30.63 -5.80
C GLU A 75 -7.27 29.88 -5.56
N MET A 76 -8.30 30.71 -5.43
CA MET A 76 -9.57 30.54 -4.77
C MET A 76 -10.66 30.21 -5.80
N GLU A 77 -11.60 29.36 -5.36
CA GLU A 77 -13.03 29.42 -5.71
C GLU A 77 -13.47 29.20 -7.18
N ALA A 78 -14.24 28.14 -7.37
CA ALA A 78 -15.39 28.17 -8.27
C ALA A 78 -16.51 27.33 -7.66
N THR A 79 -17.49 27.99 -7.02
CA THR A 79 -18.80 27.40 -6.73
C THR A 79 -19.52 27.15 -8.05
N GLN A 80 -19.52 25.89 -8.52
CA GLN A 80 -20.32 25.50 -9.66
C GLN A 80 -21.64 24.94 -9.14
N GLU A 81 -22.69 25.77 -9.19
CA GLU A 81 -24.07 25.37 -8.92
C GLU A 81 -24.44 24.22 -9.88
N MET A 82 -24.84 23.09 -9.31
CA MET A 82 -25.24 21.90 -10.05
C MET A 82 -26.76 21.91 -10.17
N ASP A 83 -27.24 22.36 -11.33
CA ASP A 83 -28.64 22.22 -11.76
C ASP A 83 -29.07 20.76 -11.69
N VAL A 84 -30.07 20.48 -10.85
CA VAL A 84 -30.61 19.14 -10.63
C VAL A 84 -31.75 18.90 -11.62
N ASP A 85 -31.42 18.39 -12.80
CA ASP A 85 -32.41 17.85 -13.74
C ASP A 85 -32.83 16.43 -13.28
N PRO A 86 -34.12 16.13 -13.04
CA PRO A 86 -34.53 14.85 -12.46
C PRO A 86 -34.36 13.70 -13.48
N VAL A 87 -33.24 12.99 -13.39
CA VAL A 87 -33.01 11.80 -14.21
C VAL A 87 -33.82 10.61 -13.69
N LYS A 88 -34.58 10.05 -14.62
CA LYS A 88 -35.44 8.86 -14.54
C LYS A 88 -34.80 7.73 -13.73
N THR A 89 -35.59 7.15 -12.84
CA THR A 89 -35.29 5.97 -12.01
C THR A 89 -34.84 4.78 -12.87
N SER A 90 -33.54 4.61 -13.04
CA SER A 90 -32.94 3.35 -13.48
C SER A 90 -32.60 2.56 -12.23
N THR A 91 -33.33 1.46 -12.02
CA THR A 91 -33.16 0.52 -10.92
C THR A 91 -31.73 -0.03 -10.90
N LYS A 92 -30.85 0.58 -10.11
CA LYS A 92 -29.59 -0.04 -9.68
C LYS A 92 -29.90 -0.98 -8.52
N PRO A 93 -29.28 -2.17 -8.43
CA PRO A 93 -29.36 -2.99 -7.22
C PRO A 93 -28.88 -2.13 -6.04
N GLY A 94 -29.73 -2.01 -5.02
CA GLY A 94 -29.44 -1.23 -3.83
C GLY A 94 -28.30 -1.84 -3.02
N PRO A 95 -27.71 -1.08 -2.08
CA PRO A 95 -26.68 -1.58 -1.20
C PRO A 95 -27.19 -2.79 -0.41
N ASP A 96 -26.34 -3.80 -0.27
CA ASP A 96 -26.55 -4.94 0.62
C ASP A 96 -26.65 -4.46 2.09
N PRO A 97 -27.11 -5.29 3.05
CA PRO A 97 -27.21 -4.90 4.47
C PRO A 97 -25.89 -4.38 5.06
N ASP A 98 -24.76 -4.73 4.47
CA ASP A 98 -23.42 -4.27 4.87
C ASP A 98 -22.99 -2.96 4.19
N GLY A 99 -23.86 -2.32 3.39
CA GLY A 99 -23.59 -1.05 2.69
C GLY A 99 -22.78 -1.19 1.40
N TRP A 100 -22.50 -2.40 0.94
CA TRP A 100 -21.75 -2.66 -0.29
C TRP A 100 -22.67 -2.72 -1.50
N THR A 101 -22.25 -2.09 -2.61
CA THR A 101 -22.96 -2.20 -3.90
C THR A 101 -22.23 -3.19 -4.80
N VAL A 102 -22.91 -4.26 -5.23
CA VAL A 102 -22.33 -5.26 -6.13
C VAL A 102 -22.14 -4.68 -7.53
N VAL A 103 -20.89 -4.58 -7.99
CA VAL A 103 -20.55 -4.14 -9.35
C VAL A 103 -20.66 -5.34 -10.30
N ALA A 104 -21.48 -5.23 -11.34
CA ALA A 104 -21.62 -6.27 -12.34
C ALA A 104 -20.32 -6.43 -13.17
N ASN A 105 -19.88 -7.67 -13.36
CA ASN A 105 -18.67 -7.96 -14.11
C ASN A 105 -18.89 -7.68 -15.61
N LYS A 106 -18.14 -6.70 -16.18
CA LYS A 106 -18.22 -6.33 -17.60
C LYS A 106 -17.56 -7.40 -18.48
N ARG A 107 -18.30 -8.46 -18.78
CA ARG A 107 -17.91 -9.42 -19.82
C ARG A 107 -18.01 -8.78 -21.20
N ASN A 108 -16.89 -8.67 -21.90
CA ASN A 108 -16.84 -8.11 -23.26
C ASN A 108 -17.50 -9.09 -24.25
N ARG A 109 -18.80 -8.94 -24.49
CA ARG A 109 -19.52 -9.72 -25.50
C ARG A 109 -19.34 -9.07 -26.87
N GLY A 110 -18.38 -9.59 -27.64
CA GLY A 110 -18.47 -9.69 -29.09
C GLY A 110 -17.77 -8.61 -29.93
N ARG A 111 -16.65 -8.99 -30.54
CA ARG A 111 -16.40 -8.77 -31.99
C ARG A 111 -15.66 -9.99 -32.56
N ARG A 112 -16.41 -11.03 -32.91
CA ARG A 112 -15.99 -11.98 -33.95
C ARG A 112 -16.54 -11.41 -35.26
N SER A 113 -15.69 -10.72 -36.02
CA SER A 113 -15.99 -10.41 -37.42
C SER A 113 -15.80 -11.69 -38.22
N ASN A 114 -16.83 -12.04 -38.97
CA ASN A 114 -16.70 -12.93 -40.13
C ASN A 114 -16.17 -12.13 -41.33
#